data_AF-A0A9W4GW24-F1
#
_entry.id   AF-A0A9W4GW24-F1
#
_cell.length_a   1.000
_cell.length_b   1.000
_cell.length_c   1.000
_cell.angle_alpha   90.00
_cell.angle_beta   90.00
_cell.angle_gamma   90.00
#
_symmetry.space_group_name_H-M   'P 1'
#
loop_
_entity.id
_entity.type
_entity.pdbx_description
1 polymer ?
#
loop_
_entity_poly.entity_id
_entity_poly.type
_entity_poly.pdbx_seq_one_letter_code
_entity_poly.pdbx_strand_id
1 'polypeptide(L)'
;MELSANTVWCSFSQLQKLSWRRYCVSVTQIDSEDEEADYYEDEEENDDVPEWTDQLMTTVAAEVRRRRKERGMSAQELADACAAIGHPIPRNVIANMESGRRSVLPLVDVIVLAEALDTHPALLIYPLGHVRELQRLPLQYPTSPWDAMSWFVGESGEGQDAALVNAFHEYRRQEAVAFTAWNAMGNYRHDAEIATDPKMRAQAQRGEEQAIKRLETAAAHLQTTRSRLQRILGPSGNLPPGLEALTADIPDGKDSI
;
A
#
# COMPACT_ATOMS: atom_id res chain seq x y z
N MET A 1 7.10 -45.73 -26.72
CA MET A 1 7.03 -46.21 -25.33
C MET A 1 7.03 -44.99 -24.44
N GLU A 2 5.86 -44.74 -23.86
CA GLU A 2 5.55 -43.68 -22.92
C GLU A 2 6.34 -43.85 -21.62
N LEU A 3 6.86 -42.75 -21.08
CA LEU A 3 7.24 -42.58 -19.68
C LEU A 3 6.84 -41.15 -19.31
N SER A 4 5.59 -40.96 -18.88
CA SER A 4 5.14 -40.94 -17.47
C SER A 4 5.50 -39.64 -16.75
N ALA A 5 4.49 -38.78 -16.66
CA ALA A 5 4.44 -37.56 -15.86
C ALA A 5 4.32 -37.93 -14.38
N ASN A 6 5.43 -37.96 -13.64
CA ASN A 6 5.39 -37.99 -12.17
C ASN A 6 6.80 -37.80 -11.54
N THR A 7 7.49 -36.68 -11.75
CA THR A 7 8.78 -36.45 -11.04
C THR A 7 9.23 -35.00 -10.87
N VAL A 8 8.33 -34.00 -10.76
CA VAL A 8 8.77 -32.64 -10.38
C VAL A 8 7.87 -31.96 -9.31
N TRP A 9 6.83 -32.64 -8.83
CA TRP A 9 5.93 -32.11 -7.78
C TRP A 9 6.29 -32.54 -6.34
N CYS A 10 7.56 -32.88 -6.06
CA CYS A 10 7.96 -33.38 -4.74
C CYS A 10 9.08 -32.59 -4.02
N SER A 11 9.51 -31.43 -4.54
CA SER A 11 10.61 -30.65 -3.92
C SER A 11 10.24 -29.26 -3.38
N PHE A 12 8.96 -28.91 -3.27
CA PHE A 12 8.54 -27.59 -2.74
C PHE A 12 7.75 -27.63 -1.42
N SER A 13 7.56 -28.82 -0.82
CA SER A 13 6.77 -29.03 0.42
C SER A 13 7.60 -29.39 1.66
N GLN A 14 8.94 -29.27 1.61
CA GLN A 14 9.81 -29.58 2.74
C GLN A 14 10.65 -28.41 3.29
N LEU A 15 10.52 -27.20 2.74
CA LEU A 15 11.23 -26.00 3.22
C LEU A 15 10.36 -24.97 3.98
N GLN A 16 9.22 -25.41 4.53
CA GLN A 16 8.40 -24.60 5.46
C GLN A 16 8.21 -25.23 6.85
N LYS A 17 8.93 -26.32 7.18
CA LYS A 17 8.90 -26.97 8.52
C LYS A 17 10.16 -26.73 9.38
N LEU A 18 11.03 -25.80 8.98
CA LEU A 18 12.28 -25.47 9.69
C LEU A 18 12.27 -24.02 10.18
N SER A 19 11.36 -23.71 11.12
CA SER A 19 11.48 -22.51 11.97
C SER A 19 10.76 -22.62 13.32
N TRP A 20 10.21 -23.79 13.68
CA TRP A 20 9.40 -23.96 14.90
C TRP A 20 9.89 -25.12 15.80
N ARG A 21 11.20 -25.39 15.83
CA ARG A 21 11.81 -26.36 16.78
C ARG A 21 13.21 -25.93 17.19
N ARG A 22 13.30 -24.88 18.00
CA ARG A 22 14.51 -24.60 18.79
C ARG A 22 14.05 -23.95 20.09
N TYR A 23 13.61 -24.78 21.03
CA TYR A 23 13.76 -24.67 22.49
C TYR A 23 12.88 -25.77 23.13
N CYS A 24 13.31 -27.04 22.97
CA CYS A 24 12.98 -28.08 23.95
C CYS A 24 14.06 -27.97 25.03
N VAL A 25 13.69 -27.50 26.22
CA VAL A 25 14.47 -27.73 27.43
C VAL A 25 13.99 -29.07 28.00
N SER A 26 14.91 -30.02 28.09
CA SER A 26 14.76 -31.25 28.85
C SER A 26 14.83 -30.93 30.34
N VAL A 27 13.72 -31.10 31.07
CA VAL A 27 13.73 -31.06 32.54
C VAL A 27 13.68 -32.49 33.04
N THR A 28 14.79 -32.90 33.63
CA THR A 28 14.94 -34.11 34.44
C THR A 28 14.18 -33.98 35.75
N GLN A 29 13.51 -35.07 36.10
CA GLN A 29 12.81 -35.37 37.34
C GLN A 29 13.68 -35.06 38.58
N ILE A 30 13.16 -34.23 39.49
CA ILE A 30 13.63 -34.05 40.87
C ILE A 30 12.38 -34.20 41.76
N ASP A 31 12.51 -35.05 42.77
CA ASP A 31 11.47 -35.44 43.71
C ASP A 31 11.07 -34.32 44.68
N SER A 32 9.77 -34.35 45.04
CA SER A 32 9.15 -34.00 46.32
C SER A 32 9.70 -32.83 47.14
N GLU A 33 8.89 -31.78 47.31
CA GLU A 33 8.48 -31.23 48.61
C GLU A 33 7.37 -30.18 48.41
N ASP A 34 6.56 -30.00 49.44
CA ASP A 34 5.27 -29.32 49.49
C ASP A 34 5.25 -27.89 48.90
N GLU A 35 4.33 -27.62 47.98
CA GLU A 35 3.86 -26.26 47.68
C GLU A 35 2.41 -26.34 47.17
N GLU A 36 1.48 -25.99 48.06
CA GLU A 36 0.06 -25.78 47.80
C GLU A 36 -0.08 -24.58 46.84
N ALA A 37 0.04 -24.87 45.54
CA ALA A 37 -0.14 -23.89 44.48
C ALA A 37 -1.64 -23.63 44.30
N ASP A 38 -2.11 -22.54 44.89
CA ASP A 38 -3.37 -21.88 44.55
C ASP A 38 -3.45 -21.76 43.02
N TYR A 39 -4.31 -22.60 42.45
CA TYR A 39 -4.73 -22.49 41.06
C TYR A 39 -5.60 -21.23 40.98
N TYR A 40 -5.02 -20.10 40.61
CA TYR A 40 -5.78 -18.91 40.25
C TYR A 40 -6.64 -19.26 39.03
N GLU A 41 -7.92 -19.53 39.27
CA GLU A 41 -8.98 -19.38 38.28
C GLU A 41 -9.12 -17.88 37.99
N ASP A 42 -8.21 -17.31 37.21
CA ASP A 42 -8.30 -15.91 36.79
C ASP A 42 -8.85 -15.79 35.37
N GLU A 43 -10.10 -15.30 35.38
CA GLU A 43 -10.76 -14.42 34.43
C GLU A 43 -11.24 -15.05 33.12
N GLU A 44 -12.58 -15.14 33.05
CA GLU A 44 -13.35 -15.23 31.82
C GLU A 44 -12.71 -14.35 30.73
N GLU A 45 -12.23 -15.02 29.68
CA GLU A 45 -11.77 -14.45 28.42
C GLU A 45 -12.93 -13.67 27.78
N ASN A 46 -13.16 -12.44 28.25
CA ASN A 46 -14.10 -11.52 27.63
C ASN A 46 -13.42 -10.97 26.37
N ASP A 47 -13.65 -11.71 25.29
CA ASP A 47 -13.24 -11.48 23.90
C ASP A 47 -13.93 -10.20 23.36
N ASP A 48 -13.64 -9.03 23.97
CA ASP A 48 -14.49 -7.83 23.89
C ASP A 48 -14.20 -6.99 22.62
N VAL A 49 -14.76 -7.45 21.49
CA VAL A 49 -14.92 -6.68 20.23
C VAL A 49 -15.43 -5.23 20.41
N PRO A 50 -16.30 -4.90 21.40
CA PRO A 50 -16.65 -3.53 21.78
C PRO A 50 -15.46 -2.61 22.08
N GLU A 51 -14.41 -3.10 22.77
CA GLU A 51 -13.27 -2.27 23.15
C GLU A 51 -12.47 -1.81 21.92
N TRP A 52 -12.22 -2.73 20.98
CA TRP A 52 -11.53 -2.42 19.73
C TRP A 52 -12.26 -1.37 18.90
N THR A 53 -13.59 -1.50 18.81
CA THR A 53 -14.43 -0.58 18.04
C THR A 53 -14.32 0.84 18.61
N ASP A 54 -14.40 0.96 19.93
CA ASP A 54 -14.26 2.25 20.63
C ASP A 54 -12.86 2.85 20.49
N GLN A 55 -11.80 2.03 20.53
CA GLN A 55 -10.43 2.46 20.29
C GLN A 55 -10.24 3.03 18.87
N LEU A 56 -10.74 2.32 17.85
CA LEU A 56 -10.67 2.77 16.44
C LEU A 56 -11.45 4.08 16.24
N MET A 57 -12.66 4.15 16.78
CA MET A 57 -13.52 5.33 16.73
C MET A 57 -12.87 6.54 17.40
N THR A 58 -12.29 6.33 18.58
CA THR A 58 -11.55 7.36 19.33
C THR A 58 -10.35 7.85 18.54
N THR A 59 -9.62 6.94 17.89
CA THR A 59 -8.47 7.28 17.03
C THR A 59 -8.88 8.19 15.89
N VAL A 60 -9.91 7.81 15.13
CA VAL A 60 -10.39 8.62 14.00
C VAL A 60 -10.91 9.99 14.48
N ALA A 61 -11.68 10.03 15.57
CA ALA A 61 -12.19 11.28 16.13
C ALA A 61 -11.07 12.21 16.60
N ALA A 62 -10.04 11.66 17.24
CA ALA A 62 -8.86 12.41 17.67
C ALA A 62 -8.08 12.98 16.47
N GLU A 63 -7.91 12.19 15.41
CA GLU A 63 -7.20 12.62 14.20
C GLU A 63 -7.95 13.69 13.40
N VAL A 64 -9.28 13.56 13.28
CA VAL A 64 -10.12 14.61 12.69
C VAL A 64 -9.96 15.91 13.48
N ARG A 65 -10.06 15.84 14.81
CA ARG A 65 -9.90 17.02 15.69
C ARG A 65 -8.52 17.63 15.57
N ARG A 66 -7.47 16.82 15.53
CA ARG A 66 -6.07 17.25 15.41
C ARG A 66 -5.86 18.00 14.10
N ARG A 67 -6.18 17.38 12.96
CA ARG A 67 -6.02 17.99 11.63
C ARG A 67 -6.85 19.24 11.45
N ARG A 68 -8.10 19.24 11.95
CA ARG A 68 -8.95 20.43 11.92
C ARG A 68 -8.27 21.60 12.66
N LYS A 69 -7.70 21.35 13.84
CA LYS A 69 -6.98 22.37 14.62
C LYS A 69 -5.69 22.83 13.94
N GLU A 70 -4.93 21.92 13.34
CA GLU A 70 -3.70 22.26 12.60
C GLU A 70 -3.98 23.19 11.40
N ARG A 71 -5.14 23.03 10.77
CA ARG A 71 -5.61 23.92 9.69
C ARG A 71 -6.27 25.20 10.20
N GLY A 72 -6.36 25.41 11.52
CA GLY A 72 -7.02 26.57 12.11
C GLY A 72 -8.54 26.61 11.90
N MET A 73 -9.16 25.49 11.52
CA MET A 73 -10.59 25.42 11.22
C MET A 73 -11.43 25.27 12.49
N SER A 74 -12.55 25.95 12.56
CA SER A 74 -13.65 25.68 13.47
C SER A 74 -14.45 24.44 13.03
N ALA A 75 -15.25 23.89 13.93
CA ALA A 75 -16.16 22.79 13.58
C ALA A 75 -17.26 23.23 12.57
N GLN A 76 -17.57 24.53 12.50
CA GLN A 76 -18.51 25.05 11.50
C GLN A 76 -17.85 25.09 10.12
N GLU A 77 -16.63 25.60 10.02
CA GLU A 77 -15.90 25.65 8.75
C GLU A 77 -15.64 24.26 8.17
N LEU A 78 -15.42 23.24 9.03
CA LEU A 78 -15.34 21.85 8.56
C LEU A 78 -16.69 21.35 8.03
N ALA A 79 -17.80 21.66 8.71
CA ALA A 79 -19.14 21.31 8.22
C ALA A 79 -19.45 21.95 6.87
N ASP A 80 -19.08 23.23 6.71
CA ASP A 80 -19.26 24.00 5.48
C ASP A 80 -18.41 23.41 4.34
N ALA A 81 -17.17 22.99 4.63
CA ALA A 81 -16.30 22.30 3.67
C ALA A 81 -16.88 20.94 3.22
N CYS A 82 -17.42 20.15 4.14
CA CYS A 82 -18.12 18.91 3.78
C CYS A 82 -19.35 19.17 2.90
N ALA A 83 -20.12 20.22 3.19
CA ALA A 83 -21.25 20.63 2.36
C ALA A 83 -20.82 21.06 0.95
N ALA A 84 -19.69 21.75 0.81
CA ALA A 84 -19.14 22.15 -0.48
C ALA A 84 -18.72 20.95 -1.36
N ILE A 85 -18.32 19.83 -0.75
CA ILE A 85 -18.03 18.56 -1.44
C ILE A 85 -19.31 17.85 -1.92
N GLY A 86 -20.48 18.26 -1.40
CA GLY A 86 -21.78 17.67 -1.74
C GLY A 86 -22.27 16.62 -0.73
N HIS A 87 -21.57 16.41 0.38
CA HIS A 87 -21.99 15.53 1.48
C HIS A 87 -21.98 16.30 2.82
N PRO A 88 -23.08 16.99 3.16
CA PRO A 88 -23.12 17.83 4.35
C PRO A 88 -23.03 16.99 5.62
N ILE A 89 -22.00 17.26 6.44
CA ILE A 89 -21.85 16.70 7.79
C ILE A 89 -22.11 17.82 8.80
N PRO A 90 -23.24 17.81 9.52
CA PRO A 90 -23.61 18.90 10.41
C PRO A 90 -22.56 19.19 11.50
N ARG A 91 -22.37 20.46 11.87
CA ARG A 91 -21.44 20.88 12.93
C ARG A 91 -21.62 20.11 14.24
N ASN A 92 -22.87 19.85 14.65
CA ASN A 92 -23.16 19.09 15.88
C ASN A 92 -22.70 17.63 15.78
N VAL A 93 -22.76 17.02 14.59
CA VAL A 93 -22.26 15.67 14.33
C VAL A 93 -20.74 15.64 14.48
N ILE A 94 -20.03 16.60 13.89
CA ILE A 94 -18.58 16.75 14.05
C ILE A 94 -18.22 16.95 15.52
N ALA A 95 -18.89 17.88 16.21
CA ALA A 95 -18.62 18.15 17.63
C ALA A 95 -18.89 16.94 18.53
N ASN A 96 -19.94 16.16 18.26
CA ASN A 96 -20.26 14.96 19.03
C ASN A 96 -19.24 13.85 18.80
N MET A 97 -18.85 13.62 17.54
CA MET A 97 -17.78 12.68 17.19
C MET A 97 -16.46 13.05 17.88
N GLU A 98 -16.00 14.30 17.77
CA GLU A 98 -14.75 14.73 18.41
C GLU A 98 -14.76 14.65 19.95
N SER A 99 -15.94 14.64 20.55
CA SER A 99 -16.11 14.49 22.00
C SER A 99 -16.30 13.04 22.46
N GLY A 100 -16.32 12.07 21.55
CA GLY A 100 -16.61 10.67 21.86
C GLY A 100 -18.08 10.37 22.16
N ARG A 101 -19.00 11.35 22.03
CA ARG A 101 -20.44 11.16 22.27
C ARG A 101 -21.17 10.41 21.16
N ARG A 102 -20.53 10.20 20.01
CA ARG A 102 -21.08 9.46 18.88
C ARG A 102 -20.38 8.10 18.80
N SER A 103 -21.14 7.02 18.96
CA SER A 103 -20.63 5.64 18.92
C SER A 103 -20.49 5.06 17.51
N VAL A 104 -20.94 5.78 16.47
CA VAL A 104 -20.93 5.29 15.08
C VAL A 104 -20.38 6.35 14.14
N LEU A 105 -19.40 5.99 13.33
CA LEU A 105 -18.82 6.83 12.29
C LEU A 105 -18.96 6.13 10.94
N PRO A 106 -19.90 6.57 10.09
CA PRO A 106 -20.06 6.02 8.75
C PRO A 106 -18.77 6.16 7.93
N LEU A 107 -18.42 5.14 7.15
CA LEU A 107 -17.24 5.18 6.25
C LEU A 107 -17.31 6.37 5.28
N VAL A 108 -18.51 6.68 4.78
CA VAL A 108 -18.74 7.84 3.90
C VAL A 108 -18.36 9.16 4.57
N ASP A 109 -18.64 9.30 5.87
CA ASP A 109 -18.27 10.49 6.64
C ASP A 109 -16.73 10.58 6.75
N VAL A 110 -16.03 9.45 6.97
CA VAL A 110 -14.54 9.42 7.04
C VAL A 110 -13.91 9.88 5.73
N ILE A 111 -14.43 9.43 4.59
CA ILE A 111 -13.90 9.81 3.27
C ILE A 111 -14.09 11.31 3.03
N VAL A 112 -15.29 11.83 3.31
CA VAL A 112 -15.61 13.25 3.10
C VAL A 112 -14.85 14.15 4.08
N LEU A 113 -14.69 13.73 5.33
CA LEU A 113 -13.89 14.43 6.32
C LEU A 113 -12.42 14.48 5.91
N ALA A 114 -11.88 13.39 5.35
CA ALA A 114 -10.51 13.35 4.87
C ALA A 114 -10.29 14.36 3.74
N GLU A 115 -11.17 14.38 2.74
CA GLU A 115 -11.14 15.35 1.64
C GLU A 115 -11.25 16.79 2.17
N ALA A 116 -12.24 17.07 3.05
CA ALA A 116 -12.42 18.40 3.62
C ALA A 116 -11.21 18.89 4.45
N LEU A 117 -10.45 17.95 5.02
CA LEU A 117 -9.24 18.19 5.80
C LEU A 117 -7.95 18.13 4.98
N ASP A 118 -8.03 17.96 3.66
CA ASP A 118 -6.86 17.86 2.77
C ASP A 118 -5.91 16.73 3.22
N THR A 119 -6.47 15.54 3.47
CA THR A 119 -5.73 14.34 3.88
C THR A 119 -6.30 13.08 3.23
N HIS A 120 -5.60 11.97 3.37
CA HIS A 120 -6.07 10.65 2.97
C HIS A 120 -6.92 10.00 4.09
N PRO A 121 -8.02 9.29 3.77
CA PRO A 121 -8.83 8.57 4.77
C PRO A 121 -8.00 7.59 5.60
N ALA A 122 -7.03 6.96 4.95
CA ALA A 122 -6.12 6.02 5.57
C ALA A 122 -5.34 6.65 6.74
N LEU A 123 -4.97 7.93 6.65
CA LEU A 123 -4.25 8.66 7.72
C LEU A 123 -5.16 9.13 8.87
N LEU A 124 -6.48 9.08 8.70
CA LEU A 124 -7.41 9.25 9.83
C LEU A 124 -7.57 7.96 10.62
N ILE A 125 -7.44 6.80 9.95
CA ILE A 125 -7.56 5.46 10.53
C ILE A 125 -6.24 5.02 11.16
N TYR A 126 -5.13 5.21 10.45
CA TYR A 126 -3.78 4.82 10.86
C TYR A 126 -2.88 6.06 10.92
N PRO A 127 -2.80 6.74 12.08
CA PRO A 127 -2.09 8.00 12.19
C PRO A 127 -0.58 7.81 12.31
N LEU A 128 0.06 7.64 11.15
CA LEU A 128 1.50 7.45 10.99
C LEU A 128 2.28 8.56 11.72
N GLY A 129 3.20 8.16 12.59
CA GLY A 129 4.07 9.08 13.34
C GLY A 129 3.41 9.81 14.52
N HIS A 130 2.11 9.59 14.77
CA HIS A 130 1.39 10.20 15.88
C HIS A 130 0.98 9.20 16.96
N VAL A 131 0.89 7.92 16.62
CA VAL A 131 0.72 6.82 17.59
C VAL A 131 1.85 5.81 17.41
N ARG A 132 2.21 5.12 18.50
CA ARG A 132 3.28 4.11 18.48
C ARG A 132 2.80 2.78 17.93
N GLU A 133 1.61 2.39 18.35
CA GLU A 133 0.98 1.12 18.03
C GLU A 133 -0.54 1.28 18.05
N LEU A 134 -1.21 0.38 17.34
CA LEU A 134 -2.66 0.30 17.30
C LEU A 134 -3.09 -1.13 17.00
N GLN A 135 -4.30 -1.49 17.40
CA GLN A 135 -4.88 -2.77 17.08
C GLN A 135 -5.54 -2.73 15.69
N ARG A 136 -4.99 -3.47 14.73
CA ARG A 136 -5.45 -3.49 13.33
C ARG A 136 -6.83 -4.13 13.17
N LEU A 137 -7.08 -5.23 13.89
CA LEU A 137 -8.32 -6.01 13.91
C LEU A 137 -8.61 -6.43 15.35
N PRO A 138 -9.89 -6.69 15.71
CA PRO A 138 -10.25 -7.18 17.03
C PRO A 138 -9.38 -8.38 17.44
N LEU A 139 -9.09 -8.47 18.74
CA LEU A 139 -8.45 -9.65 19.35
C LEU A 139 -7.02 -9.92 18.82
N GLN A 140 -6.36 -8.93 18.22
CA GLN A 140 -4.96 -9.02 17.79
C GLN A 140 -4.07 -8.17 18.67
N TYR A 141 -2.81 -8.58 18.85
CA TYR A 141 -1.83 -7.71 19.50
C TYR A 141 -1.65 -6.39 18.74
N PRO A 142 -1.40 -5.26 19.44
CA PRO A 142 -1.05 -4.01 18.80
C PRO A 142 0.12 -4.17 17.83
N THR A 143 0.04 -3.49 16.69
CA THR A 143 1.06 -3.48 15.65
C THR A 143 1.47 -2.05 15.32
N SER A 144 2.54 -1.88 14.55
CA SER A 144 2.95 -0.55 14.10
C SER A 144 1.90 0.04 13.15
N PRO A 145 1.65 1.36 13.19
CA PRO A 145 0.73 2.00 12.25
C PRO A 145 1.12 1.80 10.80
N TRP A 146 2.42 1.64 10.52
CA TRP A 146 2.93 1.36 9.18
C TRP A 146 2.48 -0.02 8.70
N ASP A 147 2.65 -1.07 9.51
CA ASP A 147 2.26 -2.43 9.11
C ASP A 147 0.74 -2.55 8.91
N ALA A 148 -0.05 -1.92 9.79
CA ALA A 148 -1.49 -1.87 9.66
C ALA A 148 -1.93 -1.12 8.39
N MET A 149 -1.30 0.02 8.11
CA MET A 149 -1.54 0.81 6.90
C MET A 149 -1.19 0.02 5.63
N SER A 150 0.02 -0.55 5.56
CA SER A 150 0.47 -1.31 4.39
C SER A 150 -0.47 -2.49 4.09
N TRP A 151 -1.03 -3.12 5.13
CA TRP A 151 -2.05 -4.15 4.93
C TRP A 151 -3.35 -3.56 4.38
N PHE A 152 -3.82 -2.45 4.95
CA PHE A 152 -5.06 -1.81 4.56
C PHE A 152 -5.06 -1.33 3.10
N VAL A 153 -3.92 -0.82 2.62
CA VAL A 153 -3.78 -0.38 1.22
C VAL A 153 -3.39 -1.52 0.25
N GLY A 154 -3.25 -2.74 0.75
CA GLY A 154 -2.91 -3.93 -0.05
C GLY A 154 -1.44 -4.01 -0.48
N GLU A 155 -0.56 -3.21 0.13
CA GLU A 155 0.90 -3.31 -0.06
C GLU A 155 1.48 -4.55 0.63
N SER A 156 0.98 -4.87 1.82
CA SER A 156 1.33 -6.09 2.56
C SER A 156 0.12 -7.03 2.64
N GLY A 157 0.38 -8.33 2.48
CA GLY A 157 -0.67 -9.35 2.47
C GLY A 157 -0.34 -10.52 1.55
N GLU A 158 -1.16 -11.55 1.62
CA GLU A 158 -1.02 -12.77 0.83
C GLU A 158 -2.26 -12.98 -0.04
N GLY A 159 -2.10 -13.74 -1.14
CA GLY A 159 -3.21 -14.11 -2.01
C GLY A 159 -3.32 -13.29 -3.31
N GLN A 160 -4.41 -13.53 -4.04
CA GLN A 160 -4.62 -13.00 -5.39
C GLN A 160 -4.83 -11.48 -5.39
N ASP A 161 -5.51 -10.92 -4.40
CA ASP A 161 -5.78 -9.49 -4.29
C ASP A 161 -4.51 -8.69 -4.00
N ALA A 162 -3.64 -9.18 -3.11
CA ALA A 162 -2.32 -8.60 -2.89
C ALA A 162 -1.46 -8.67 -4.16
N ALA A 163 -1.53 -9.78 -4.90
CA ALA A 163 -0.82 -9.91 -6.19
C ALA A 163 -1.36 -8.95 -7.27
N LEU A 164 -2.65 -8.63 -7.22
CA LEU A 164 -3.32 -7.68 -8.11
C LEU A 164 -2.90 -6.25 -7.81
N VAL A 165 -3.04 -5.80 -6.56
CA VAL A 165 -2.66 -4.46 -6.10
C VAL A 165 -1.18 -4.19 -6.40
N ASN A 166 -0.30 -5.13 -6.05
CA ASN A 166 1.13 -5.03 -6.37
C ASN A 166 1.42 -4.93 -7.88
N ALA A 167 0.64 -5.62 -8.72
CA ALA A 167 0.80 -5.50 -10.17
C ALA A 167 0.37 -4.13 -10.69
N PHE A 168 -0.69 -3.52 -10.14
CA PHE A 168 -1.07 -2.14 -10.47
C PHE A 168 -0.02 -1.13 -10.00
N HIS A 169 0.54 -1.27 -8.79
CA HIS A 169 1.64 -0.41 -8.33
C HIS A 169 2.87 -0.52 -9.24
N GLU A 170 3.25 -1.74 -9.62
CA GLU A 170 4.36 -1.96 -10.53
C GLU A 170 4.10 -1.32 -11.90
N TYR A 171 2.88 -1.47 -12.42
CA TYR A 171 2.48 -0.84 -13.67
C TYR A 171 2.68 0.69 -13.61
N ARG A 172 2.13 1.34 -12.57
CA ARG A 172 2.24 2.80 -12.39
C ARG A 172 3.69 3.28 -12.24
N ARG A 173 4.52 2.51 -11.54
CA ARG A 173 5.95 2.81 -11.38
C ARG A 173 6.67 2.80 -12.73
N GLN A 174 6.44 1.77 -13.54
CA GLN A 174 7.11 1.62 -14.83
C GLN A 174 6.58 2.64 -15.86
N GLU A 175 5.30 3.02 -15.77
CA GLU A 175 4.73 4.11 -16.56
C GLU A 175 5.47 5.43 -16.27
N ALA A 176 5.73 5.74 -15.00
CA ALA A 176 6.49 6.93 -14.61
C ALA A 176 7.96 6.87 -15.11
N VAL A 177 8.61 5.70 -15.04
CA VAL A 177 9.97 5.51 -15.59
C VAL A 177 9.97 5.72 -17.10
N ALA A 178 9.01 5.15 -17.81
CA ALA A 178 8.89 5.31 -19.27
C ALA A 178 8.67 6.78 -19.64
N PHE A 179 7.75 7.48 -18.97
CA PHE A 179 7.46 8.88 -19.22
C PHE A 179 8.69 9.79 -18.99
N THR A 180 9.41 9.57 -17.88
CA THR A 180 10.63 10.34 -17.59
C THR A 180 11.76 10.05 -18.58
N ALA A 181 11.93 8.79 -19.01
CA ALA A 181 12.91 8.40 -20.02
C ALA A 181 12.58 8.97 -21.41
N TRP A 182 11.29 8.97 -21.80
CA TRP A 182 10.80 9.57 -23.04
C TRP A 182 11.14 11.05 -23.13
N ASN A 183 10.82 11.82 -22.08
CA ASN A 183 11.12 13.25 -22.04
C ASN A 183 12.63 13.51 -22.06
N ALA A 184 13.41 12.71 -21.34
CA ALA A 184 14.87 12.82 -21.35
C ALA A 184 15.46 12.55 -22.75
N MET A 185 14.96 11.54 -23.46
CA MET A 185 15.37 11.23 -24.84
C MET A 185 15.14 12.43 -25.75
N GLY A 186 13.93 13.02 -25.74
CA GLY A 186 13.61 14.20 -26.55
C GLY A 186 14.51 15.39 -26.25
N ASN A 187 14.80 15.64 -24.97
CA ASN A 187 15.69 16.72 -24.54
C ASN A 187 17.14 16.48 -25.03
N TYR A 188 17.68 15.28 -24.85
CA TYR A 188 19.04 14.97 -25.28
C TYR A 188 19.20 15.00 -26.81
N ARG A 189 18.18 14.56 -27.55
CA ARG A 189 18.15 14.69 -29.01
C ARG A 189 18.26 16.14 -29.43
N HIS A 190 17.42 16.99 -28.85
CA HIS A 190 17.46 18.43 -29.11
C HIS A 190 18.82 19.04 -28.76
N ASP A 191 19.39 18.69 -27.59
CA ASP A 191 20.72 19.15 -27.17
C ASP A 191 21.81 18.74 -28.18
N ALA A 192 21.75 17.51 -28.71
CA ALA A 192 22.70 17.02 -29.69
C ALA A 192 22.60 17.77 -31.04
N GLU A 193 21.39 18.11 -31.46
CA GLU A 193 21.11 18.87 -32.69
C GLU A 193 21.67 20.30 -32.61
N ILE A 194 21.47 21.00 -31.48
CA ILE A 194 21.90 22.39 -31.31
C ILE A 194 23.36 22.53 -30.85
N ALA A 195 23.97 21.47 -30.30
CA ALA A 195 25.34 21.51 -29.79
C ALA A 195 26.32 21.89 -30.90
N THR A 196 27.12 22.93 -30.66
CA THR A 196 28.19 23.34 -31.58
C THR A 196 29.51 22.61 -31.28
N ASP A 197 29.81 22.34 -29.99
CA ASP A 197 30.99 21.59 -29.55
C ASP A 197 30.81 20.07 -29.74
N PRO A 198 31.73 19.39 -30.45
CA PRO A 198 31.72 17.93 -30.60
C PRO A 198 31.64 17.16 -29.27
N LYS A 199 32.26 17.65 -28.19
CA LYS A 199 32.22 16.97 -26.88
C LYS A 199 30.84 17.01 -26.26
N MET A 200 30.18 18.17 -26.33
CA MET A 200 28.82 18.34 -25.84
C MET A 200 27.84 17.49 -26.65
N ARG A 201 27.98 17.48 -27.99
CA ARG A 201 27.17 16.63 -28.86
C ARG A 201 27.32 15.15 -28.51
N ALA A 202 28.55 14.67 -28.34
CA ALA A 202 28.81 13.29 -27.96
C ALA A 202 28.27 12.95 -26.55
N GLN A 203 28.23 13.91 -25.63
CA GLN A 203 27.63 13.72 -24.31
C GLN A 203 26.10 13.63 -24.41
N ALA A 204 25.46 14.51 -25.18
CA ALA A 204 24.02 14.48 -25.41
C ALA A 204 23.60 13.17 -26.08
N GLN A 205 24.33 12.70 -27.10
CA GLN A 205 24.09 11.40 -27.74
C GLN A 205 24.17 10.23 -26.75
N ARG A 206 25.18 10.20 -25.87
CA ARG A 206 25.26 9.19 -24.80
C ARG A 206 24.08 9.28 -23.82
N GLY A 207 23.60 10.49 -23.54
CA GLY A 207 22.41 10.72 -22.72
C GLY A 207 21.14 10.17 -23.39
N GLU A 208 20.98 10.43 -24.68
CA GLU A 208 19.89 9.91 -25.50
C GLU A 208 19.90 8.37 -25.52
N GLU A 209 21.05 7.74 -25.80
CA GLU A 209 21.22 6.28 -25.76
C GLU A 209 20.81 5.67 -24.41
N GLN A 210 21.19 6.31 -23.30
CA GLN A 210 20.80 5.86 -21.96
C GLN A 210 19.29 6.02 -21.70
N ALA A 211 18.70 7.12 -22.19
CA ALA A 211 17.27 7.36 -22.07
C ALA A 211 16.46 6.34 -22.88
N ILE A 212 16.87 6.05 -24.12
CA ILE A 212 16.30 5.00 -24.98
C ILE A 212 16.32 3.65 -24.25
N LYS A 213 17.48 3.24 -23.71
CA LYS A 213 17.61 1.97 -22.99
C LYS A 213 16.68 1.87 -21.77
N ARG A 214 16.53 2.96 -21.02
CA ARG A 214 15.59 3.02 -19.88
C ARG A 214 14.14 2.91 -20.33
N LEU A 215 13.79 3.58 -21.42
CA LEU A 215 12.46 3.52 -22.02
C LEU A 215 12.13 2.11 -22.50
N GLU A 216 13.03 1.44 -23.22
CA GLU A 216 12.87 0.05 -23.67
C GLU A 216 12.68 -0.91 -22.49
N THR A 217 13.49 -0.75 -21.44
CA THR A 217 13.40 -1.57 -20.23
C THR A 217 12.03 -1.38 -19.54
N ALA A 218 11.58 -0.14 -19.39
CA ALA A 218 10.29 0.16 -18.79
C ALA A 218 9.13 -0.37 -19.64
N ALA A 219 9.21 -0.27 -20.97
CA ALA A 219 8.23 -0.81 -21.90
C ALA A 219 8.12 -2.34 -21.78
N ALA A 220 9.25 -3.05 -21.69
CA ALA A 220 9.26 -4.50 -21.46
C ALA A 220 8.63 -4.91 -20.13
N HIS A 221 8.90 -4.16 -19.05
CA HIS A 221 8.26 -4.39 -17.76
C HIS A 221 6.75 -4.13 -17.82
N LEU A 222 6.32 -3.07 -18.50
CA LEU A 222 4.89 -2.76 -18.66
C LEU A 222 4.13 -3.84 -19.42
N GLN A 223 4.72 -4.38 -20.50
CA GLN A 223 4.14 -5.52 -21.23
C GLN A 223 4.03 -6.77 -20.35
N THR A 224 5.06 -7.05 -19.57
CA THR A 224 5.10 -8.17 -18.63
C THR A 224 4.03 -8.01 -17.54
N THR A 225 3.94 -6.83 -16.92
CA THR A 225 2.97 -6.51 -15.87
C THR A 225 1.54 -6.50 -16.42
N ARG A 226 1.30 -5.97 -17.62
CA ARG A 226 0.00 -6.03 -18.31
C ARG A 226 -0.43 -7.47 -18.54
N SER A 227 0.46 -8.33 -19.02
CA SER A 227 0.18 -9.76 -19.22
C SER A 227 -0.17 -10.46 -17.89
N ARG A 228 0.50 -10.07 -16.80
CA ARG A 228 0.18 -10.55 -15.45
C ARG A 228 -1.20 -10.07 -14.99
N LEU A 229 -1.51 -8.78 -15.14
CA LEU A 229 -2.82 -8.21 -14.80
C LEU A 229 -3.94 -8.91 -15.58
N GLN A 230 -3.75 -9.16 -16.88
CA GLN A 230 -4.74 -9.83 -17.73
C GLN A 230 -5.00 -11.27 -17.27
N ARG A 231 -3.96 -11.98 -16.79
CA ARG A 231 -4.10 -13.32 -16.21
C ARG A 231 -4.89 -13.31 -14.89
N ILE A 232 -4.69 -12.29 -14.06
CA ILE A 232 -5.37 -12.17 -12.76
C ILE A 232 -6.83 -11.75 -12.95
N LEU A 233 -7.09 -10.74 -13.79
CA LEU A 233 -8.42 -10.16 -13.98
C LEU A 233 -9.28 -10.93 -15.00
N GLY A 234 -8.67 -11.78 -15.83
CA GLY A 234 -9.35 -12.49 -16.91
C GLY A 234 -9.67 -11.61 -18.13
N PRO A 235 -10.39 -12.16 -19.13
CA PRO A 235 -10.61 -11.52 -20.44
C PRO A 235 -11.39 -10.20 -20.40
N SER A 236 -12.26 -10.04 -19.41
CA SER A 236 -13.09 -8.83 -19.21
C SER A 236 -12.49 -7.87 -18.20
N GLY A 237 -11.26 -8.14 -17.74
CA GLY A 237 -10.54 -7.30 -16.80
C GLY A 237 -10.22 -5.93 -17.38
N ASN A 238 -10.55 -4.87 -16.65
CA ASN A 238 -10.19 -3.52 -17.07
C ASN A 238 -8.69 -3.31 -16.81
N LEU A 239 -7.90 -3.34 -17.88
CA LEU A 239 -6.46 -3.09 -17.80
C LEU A 239 -6.19 -1.59 -17.84
N PRO A 240 -5.15 -1.10 -17.15
CA PRO A 240 -4.66 0.26 -17.35
C PRO A 240 -4.48 0.54 -18.85
N PRO A 241 -4.84 1.75 -19.33
CA PRO A 241 -4.59 2.15 -20.71
C PRO A 241 -3.11 1.96 -21.01
N GLY A 242 -2.79 1.25 -22.09
CA GLY A 242 -1.42 0.92 -22.44
C GLY A 242 -0.61 2.14 -22.86
N LEU A 243 0.72 2.01 -22.82
CA LEU A 243 1.65 2.92 -23.52
C LEU A 243 1.60 2.78 -25.04
N GLU A 244 0.55 2.17 -25.61
CA GLU A 244 0.38 1.94 -27.04
C GLU A 244 0.51 3.27 -27.82
N ALA A 245 0.18 4.40 -27.20
CA ALA A 245 0.37 5.75 -27.74
C ALA A 245 1.79 6.34 -27.56
N LEU A 246 2.57 5.90 -26.56
CA LEU A 246 3.92 6.43 -26.25
C LEU A 246 5.04 5.64 -26.92
N THR A 247 4.82 4.35 -27.22
CA THR A 247 5.80 3.52 -27.94
C THR A 247 5.70 3.62 -29.45
N ALA A 248 4.59 4.16 -29.99
CA ALA A 248 4.37 4.31 -31.43
C ALA A 248 5.40 5.25 -32.09
N ASP A 249 5.93 6.20 -31.32
CA ASP A 249 6.93 7.17 -31.75
C ASP A 249 8.35 6.84 -31.26
N ILE A 250 8.58 5.68 -30.61
CA ILE A 250 9.96 5.20 -30.43
C ILE A 250 10.46 4.94 -31.85
N PRO A 251 11.45 5.71 -32.36
CA PRO A 251 12.00 5.42 -33.67
C PRO A 251 12.51 3.98 -33.59
N ASP A 252 11.87 3.08 -34.32
CA ASP A 252 12.42 1.76 -34.57
C ASP A 252 13.78 2.08 -35.18
N GLY A 253 14.88 1.82 -34.46
CA GLY A 253 16.24 2.25 -34.84
C GLY A 253 16.73 1.65 -36.17
N LYS A 254 15.82 1.21 -37.04
CA LYS A 254 15.98 0.71 -38.39
C LYS A 254 16.06 1.82 -39.44
N ASP A 255 15.64 3.05 -39.12
CA ASP A 255 15.67 4.16 -40.09
C ASP A 255 16.87 5.11 -39.89
N SER A 256 17.93 4.68 -39.22
CA SER A 256 19.18 5.44 -39.15
C SER A 256 20.40 4.55 -39.40
N ILE A 257 20.83 4.61 -40.67
CA ILE A 257 22.08 4.10 -41.29
C ILE A 257 22.05 2.66 -41.77
#